data_AF-A0A524CP47-F1
#
_entry.id   AF-A0A524CP47-F1
#
_cell.length_a   1.000
_cell.length_b   1.000
_cell.length_c   1.000
_cell.angle_alpha   90.00
_cell.angle_beta   90.00
_cell.angle_gamma   90.00
#
_symmetry.space_group_name_H-M   'P 1'
#
loop_
_entity.id
_entity.type
_entity.pdbx_description
1 polymer ?
#
loop_
_entity_poly.entity_id
_entity_poly.type
_entity_poly.pdbx_seq_one_letter_code
_entity_poly.pdbx_strand_id
1 'polypeptide(L)'
;MNDSLVDLQLKQLTQLCLATRNFDKLGRITMILISNRLDEIGIRLGIKPRNKQQEETMAAYMENINSVLEGNFRVKLFVDELIQELRYNEAVLMRRKAPLKDKHVELLRSTVCCY
;
A
#
# COMPACT_ATOMS: atom_id res chain seq x y z
N MET A 1 -15.05 15.37 8.10
CA MET A 1 -13.75 15.19 8.80
C MET A 1 -12.76 16.18 8.20
N ASN A 2 -11.87 16.76 9.01
CA ASN A 2 -10.84 17.68 8.52
C ASN A 2 -9.71 16.86 7.88
N ASP A 3 -9.96 16.35 6.67
CA ASP A 3 -9.03 15.46 5.95
C ASP A 3 -7.64 16.11 5.78
N SER A 4 -7.59 17.44 5.70
CA SER A 4 -6.35 18.23 5.69
C SER A 4 -5.49 18.08 6.94
N LEU A 5 -6.11 17.88 8.11
CA LEU A 5 -5.41 17.76 9.39
C LEU A 5 -4.81 16.36 9.56
N VAL A 6 -5.54 15.34 9.09
CA VAL A 6 -5.10 13.94 9.09
C VAL A 6 -3.92 13.75 8.13
N ASP A 7 -3.98 14.36 6.95
CA ASP A 7 -2.87 14.37 5.98
C ASP A 7 -1.62 15.06 6.53
N LEU A 8 -1.78 16.18 7.26
CA LEU A 8 -0.66 16.87 7.88
C LEU A 8 0.02 16.00 8.95
N GLN A 9 -0.76 15.31 9.79
CA GLN A 9 -0.24 14.40 10.81
C GLN A 9 0.49 13.20 10.19
N LEU A 10 -0.03 12.67 9.08
CA LEU A 10 0.61 11.61 8.30
C LEU A 10 1.93 12.05 7.67
N LYS A 11 1.98 13.27 7.11
CA LYS A 11 3.23 13.87 6.60
C LYS A 11 4.26 14.05 7.71
N GLN A 12 3.85 14.57 8.87
CA GLN A 12 4.74 14.73 10.03
C GLN A 12 5.26 13.39 10.55
N LEU A 13 4.39 12.38 10.65
CA LEU A 13 4.77 11.04 11.10
C LEU A 13 5.76 10.37 10.14
N THR A 14 5.55 10.54 8.85
CA THR A 14 6.47 10.09 7.80
C THR A 14 7.85 10.75 7.95
N GLN A 15 7.88 12.08 8.09
CA GLN A 15 9.12 12.84 8.28
C GLN A 15 9.86 12.43 9.56
N LEU A 16 9.13 12.22 10.66
CA LEU A 16 9.68 11.73 11.93
C LEU A 16 10.28 10.32 11.79
N CYS A 17 9.60 9.42 11.10
CA CYS A 17 10.12 8.06 10.88
C CYS A 17 11.38 8.07 10.00
N LEU A 18 11.46 8.98 9.00
CA LEU A 18 12.65 9.20 8.20
C LEU A 18 13.81 9.78 9.02
N ALA A 19 13.54 10.78 9.87
CA ALA A 19 14.54 11.43 10.71
C ALA A 19 15.11 10.50 11.79
N THR A 20 14.25 9.66 12.38
CA THR A 20 14.62 8.70 13.44
C THR A 20 15.10 7.36 12.90
N ARG A 21 15.12 7.17 11.57
CA ARG A 21 15.40 5.88 10.91
C ARG A 21 14.50 4.74 11.39
N ASN A 22 13.29 5.05 11.84
CA ASN A 22 12.31 4.06 12.26
C ASN A 22 11.53 3.53 11.04
N PHE A 23 12.25 2.76 10.23
CA PHE A 23 11.73 2.30 8.95
C PHE A 23 10.65 1.24 9.10
N ASP A 24 10.67 0.43 10.17
CA ASP A 24 9.60 -0.55 10.44
C ASP A 24 8.24 0.14 10.60
N LYS A 25 8.22 1.22 11.39
CA LYS A 25 7.00 2.01 11.58
C LYS A 25 6.56 2.69 10.27
N LEU A 26 7.52 3.22 9.50
CA LEU A 26 7.23 3.81 8.19
C LEU A 26 6.59 2.78 7.25
N GLY A 27 7.20 1.60 7.09
CA GLY A 27 6.69 0.54 6.24
C GLY A 27 5.29 0.09 6.63
N ARG A 28 5.01 -0.11 7.93
CA ARG A 28 3.67 -0.45 8.41
C ARG A 28 2.63 0.61 8.07
N ILE A 29 2.96 1.90 8.28
CA ILE A 29 2.07 3.01 7.96
C ILE A 29 1.80 3.07 6.46
N THR A 30 2.85 2.97 5.63
CA THR A 30 2.71 2.95 4.17
C THR A 30 1.78 1.82 3.71
N MET A 31 1.89 0.62 4.28
CA MET A 31 1.00 -0.50 3.93
C MET A 31 -0.45 -0.27 4.34
N ILE A 32 -0.69 0.37 5.49
CA ILE A 32 -2.05 0.74 5.90
C ILE A 32 -2.65 1.75 4.92
N LEU A 33 -1.87 2.76 4.49
CA LEU A 33 -2.32 3.75 3.51
C LEU A 33 -2.64 3.12 2.16
N ILE A 34 -1.75 2.27 1.65
CA ILE A 34 -1.97 1.54 0.39
C ILE A 34 -3.23 0.68 0.50
N SER A 35 -3.40 -0.06 1.61
CA SER A 35 -4.61 -0.87 1.82
C SER A 35 -5.87 -0.02 1.78
N ASN A 36 -5.90 1.11 2.49
CA ASN A 36 -7.08 1.97 2.54
C ASN A 36 -7.39 2.57 1.17
N ARG A 37 -6.35 2.96 0.42
CA ARG A 37 -6.52 3.51 -0.93
C ARG A 37 -7.04 2.46 -1.91
N LEU A 38 -6.57 1.22 -1.80
CA LEU A 38 -7.08 0.12 -2.62
C LEU A 38 -8.54 -0.18 -2.31
N ASP A 39 -8.93 -0.22 -1.03
CA ASP A 39 -10.33 -0.38 -0.62
C ASP A 39 -11.21 0.75 -1.20
N GLU A 40 -10.74 2.01 -1.15
CA GLU A 40 -11.44 3.16 -1.73
C GLU A 40 -11.62 3.04 -3.25
N ILE A 41 -10.56 2.63 -3.97
CA ILE A 41 -10.61 2.39 -5.42
C ILE A 41 -11.63 1.30 -5.74
N GLY A 42 -11.57 0.16 -5.03
CA GLY A 42 -12.49 -0.95 -5.21
C GLY A 42 -13.94 -0.53 -5.02
N ILE A 43 -14.24 0.17 -3.91
CA ILE A 43 -15.58 0.69 -3.62
C ILE A 43 -16.08 1.62 -4.74
N ARG A 44 -15.24 2.54 -5.23
CA ARG A 44 -15.60 3.45 -6.32
C ARG A 44 -15.87 2.73 -7.65
N LEU A 45 -15.23 1.59 -7.87
CA LEU A 45 -15.44 0.75 -9.04
C LEU A 45 -16.60 -0.25 -8.86
N GLY A 46 -17.30 -0.23 -7.71
CA GLY A 46 -18.36 -1.19 -7.39
C GLY A 46 -17.85 -2.59 -7.07
N ILE A 47 -16.55 -2.73 -6.81
CA ILE A 47 -15.90 -3.98 -6.43
C ILE A 47 -15.99 -4.11 -4.90
N LYS A 48 -16.31 -5.32 -4.43
CA LYS A 48 -16.41 -5.59 -2.99
C LYS A 48 -15.09 -5.23 -2.29
N PRO A 49 -15.12 -4.59 -1.10
CA PRO A 49 -13.91 -4.33 -0.32
C PRO A 49 -13.15 -5.62 0.00
N ARG A 50 -11.83 -5.49 0.15
CA ARG A 50 -10.94 -6.62 0.46
C ARG A 50 -11.37 -7.31 1.75
N ASN A 51 -11.43 -8.65 1.74
CA ASN A 51 -11.75 -9.42 2.95
C ASN A 51 -10.50 -9.61 3.82
N LYS A 52 -10.28 -8.66 4.74
CA LYS A 52 -9.13 -8.66 5.67
C LYS A 52 -9.12 -9.86 6.64
N GLN A 53 -10.25 -10.55 6.83
CA GLN A 53 -10.36 -11.72 7.72
C GLN A 53 -9.99 -13.04 7.02
N GLN A 54 -10.02 -13.08 5.69
CA GLN A 54 -9.70 -14.27 4.88
C GLN A 54 -8.28 -14.23 4.32
N GLU A 55 -7.39 -13.42 4.90
CA GLU A 55 -5.99 -13.26 4.47
C GLU A 55 -5.82 -12.83 3.00
N GLU A 56 -6.84 -12.24 2.38
CA GLU A 56 -6.71 -11.68 1.02
C GLU A 56 -5.65 -10.59 1.03
N THR A 57 -4.58 -10.76 0.27
CA THR A 57 -3.47 -9.79 0.20
C THR A 57 -3.84 -8.59 -0.67
N MET A 58 -3.18 -7.45 -0.47
CA MET A 58 -3.39 -6.27 -1.32
C MET A 58 -3.02 -6.56 -2.78
N ALA A 59 -1.94 -7.32 -3.01
CA ALA A 59 -1.57 -7.74 -4.36
C ALA A 59 -2.67 -8.59 -5.03
N ALA A 60 -3.24 -9.57 -4.31
CA ALA A 60 -4.35 -10.38 -4.83
C ALA A 60 -5.60 -9.53 -5.11
N TYR A 61 -5.86 -8.54 -4.26
CA TYR A 61 -6.97 -7.62 -4.47
C TYR A 61 -6.78 -6.72 -5.71
N MET A 62 -5.56 -6.25 -5.97
CA MET A 62 -5.23 -5.52 -7.21
C MET A 62 -5.42 -6.39 -8.45
N GLU A 63 -5.03 -7.66 -8.39
CA GLU A 63 -5.26 -8.62 -9.47
C GLU A 63 -6.75 -8.83 -9.72
N ASN A 64 -7.56 -8.93 -8.67
CA ASN A 64 -9.01 -9.02 -8.79
C ASN A 64 -9.61 -7.77 -9.44
N ILE A 65 -9.17 -6.57 -9.04
CA ILE A 65 -9.60 -5.31 -9.67
C ILE A 65 -9.26 -5.31 -11.17
N ASN A 66 -8.03 -5.67 -11.53
CA ASN A 66 -7.62 -5.77 -12.93
C ASN A 66 -8.45 -6.80 -13.69
N SER A 67 -8.67 -7.99 -13.12
CA SER A 67 -9.46 -9.06 -13.75
C SER A 67 -10.89 -8.61 -14.05
N VAL A 68 -11.54 -7.93 -13.11
CA VAL A 68 -12.89 -7.36 -13.29
C VAL A 68 -12.91 -6.30 -14.38
N LEU A 69 -11.93 -5.40 -14.40
CA LEU A 69 -11.85 -4.34 -15.42
C LEU A 69 -11.47 -4.87 -16.81
N GLU A 70 -10.62 -5.88 -16.87
CA GLU A 70 -10.20 -6.50 -18.12
C GLU A 70 -11.35 -7.29 -18.74
N GLY A 71 -12.13 -8.03 -17.94
CA GLY A 71 -13.32 -8.75 -18.40
C GLY A 71 -14.43 -7.84 -18.93
N ASN A 72 -14.62 -6.66 -18.33
CA ASN A 72 -15.71 -5.75 -18.69
C ASN A 72 -15.30 -4.69 -19.72
N PHE A 73 -14.07 -4.18 -19.63
CA PHE A 73 -13.61 -3.00 -20.37
C PHE A 73 -12.30 -3.23 -21.14
N ARG A 74 -11.66 -4.39 -21.00
CA ARG A 74 -10.33 -4.70 -21.56
C ARG A 74 -9.24 -3.69 -21.15
N VAL A 75 -9.36 -3.17 -19.93
CA VAL A 75 -8.40 -2.23 -19.34
C VAL A 75 -7.83 -2.82 -18.06
N LYS A 76 -6.52 -2.63 -17.85
CA LYS A 76 -5.85 -2.85 -16.55
C LYS A 76 -5.63 -1.50 -15.87
N LEU A 77 -6.00 -1.41 -14.59
CA LEU A 77 -5.78 -0.20 -13.80
C LEU A 77 -4.39 -0.17 -13.20
N PHE A 78 -3.91 -1.33 -12.74
CA PHE A 78 -2.60 -1.47 -12.14
C PHE A 78 -1.67 -2.23 -13.07
N VAL A 79 -0.43 -1.77 -13.21
CA VAL A 79 0.60 -2.47 -14.00
C VAL A 79 1.14 -3.66 -13.20
N ASP A 80 1.55 -4.71 -13.92
CA ASP A 80 1.94 -6.00 -13.30
C ASP A 80 3.20 -5.82 -12.42
N GLU A 81 4.12 -4.94 -12.80
CA GLU A 81 5.32 -4.62 -12.02
C GLU A 81 4.97 -4.10 -10.62
N LEU A 82 4.00 -3.18 -10.53
CA LEU A 82 3.55 -2.62 -9.27
C LEU A 82 2.92 -3.69 -8.36
N ILE A 83 2.15 -4.61 -8.95
CA ILE A 83 1.56 -5.73 -8.22
C ILE A 83 2.65 -6.64 -7.66
N GLN A 84 3.70 -6.92 -8.44
CA GLN A 84 4.84 -7.73 -7.97
C GLN A 84 5.64 -7.03 -6.86
N GLU A 85 5.88 -5.73 -6.97
CA GLU A 85 6.54 -4.96 -5.91
C GLU A 85 5.73 -4.98 -4.61
N LEU A 86 4.41 -4.76 -4.71
CA LEU A 86 3.54 -4.80 -3.53
C LEU A 86 3.51 -6.20 -2.90
N ARG A 87 3.43 -7.26 -3.73
CA ARG A 87 3.48 -8.66 -3.28
C ARG A 87 4.77 -8.95 -2.52
N TYR A 88 5.91 -8.48 -3.02
CA TYR A 88 7.20 -8.61 -2.34
C TYR A 88 7.19 -7.87 -1.00
N ASN A 89 6.75 -6.61 -0.98
CA ASN A 89 6.71 -5.78 0.21
C ASN A 89 5.76 -6.35 1.28
N GLU A 90 4.58 -6.86 0.89
CA GLU A 90 3.66 -7.57 1.77
C GLU A 90 4.31 -8.80 2.38
N ALA A 91 4.97 -9.63 1.57
CA ALA A 91 5.64 -10.82 2.06
C ALA A 91 6.77 -10.48 3.03
N VAL A 92 7.58 -9.44 2.73
CA VAL A 92 8.68 -9.00 3.59
C VAL A 92 8.17 -8.46 4.92
N LEU A 93 7.11 -7.63 4.91
CA LEU A 93 6.55 -7.02 6.11
C LEU A 93 5.72 -8.00 6.95
N MET A 94 4.96 -8.91 6.32
CA MET A 94 4.15 -9.89 7.04
C MET A 94 4.98 -11.08 7.57
N ARG A 95 6.06 -11.49 6.88
CA ARG A 95 6.93 -12.59 7.35
C ARG A 95 7.97 -12.15 8.37
N ARG A 96 8.32 -10.87 8.48
CA ARG A 96 9.35 -10.40 9.41
C ARG A 96 8.78 -10.05 10.79
N LYS A 97 9.24 -10.78 11.81
CA LYS A 97 9.28 -10.33 13.22
C LYS A 97 10.46 -9.39 13.51
N ALA A 98 11.22 -8.95 12.50
CA ALA A 98 12.51 -8.28 12.64
C ALA A 98 12.61 -6.98 11.79
N PRO A 99 13.36 -5.96 12.26
CA PRO A 99 13.35 -4.61 11.67
C PRO A 99 13.82 -4.55 10.21
N LEU A 100 13.28 -3.59 9.45
CA LEU A 100 13.67 -3.29 8.07
C LEU A 100 15.15 -2.86 8.00
N LYS A 101 15.90 -3.45 7.05
CA LYS A 101 17.30 -3.07 6.73
C LYS A 101 17.30 -1.93 5.70
N ASP A 102 18.36 -1.12 5.70
CA ASP A 102 18.50 0.11 4.90
C ASP A 102 18.16 -0.03 3.40
N LYS A 103 18.40 -1.18 2.77
CA LYS A 103 18.03 -1.40 1.35
C LYS A 103 16.53 -1.37 1.05
N HIS A 104 15.67 -1.68 2.03
CA HIS A 104 14.21 -1.60 1.84
C HIS A 104 13.67 -0.18 2.02
N VAL A 105 14.49 0.70 2.60
CA VAL A 105 14.16 2.10 2.89
C VAL A 105 14.23 2.95 1.64
N GLU A 106 15.17 2.69 0.74
CA GLU A 106 15.29 3.41 -0.53
C GLU A 106 14.04 3.23 -1.38
N LEU A 107 13.46 2.03 -1.42
CA LEU A 107 12.22 1.74 -2.12
C LEU A 107 11.03 2.50 -1.51
N LEU A 108 10.92 2.52 -0.18
CA LEU A 108 9.90 3.31 0.53
C LEU A 108 10.07 4.82 0.33
N ARG A 109 11.32 5.31 0.28
CA ARG A 109 11.63 6.73 0.01
C ARG A 109 11.16 7.16 -1.38
N SER A 110 11.37 6.35 -2.42
CA SER A 110 10.88 6.68 -3.77
C SER A 110 9.36 6.73 -3.87
N THR A 111 8.64 5.90 -3.11
CA THR A 111 7.16 5.88 -3.13
C THR A 111 6.55 7.02 -2.31
N VAL A 112 7.22 7.42 -1.23
CA VAL A 112 6.72 8.42 -0.28
C VAL A 112 7.08 9.87 -0.66
N CYS A 113 8.22 10.09 -1.33
CA CYS A 113 8.64 11.44 -1.75
C CYS A 113 7.85 12.01 -2.95
N CYS A 114 6.91 11.26 -3.53
CA CYS A 114 6.04 11.71 -4.62
C CYS A 114 4.70 12.31 -4.13
N TYR A 115 4.54 12.57 -2.83
CA TYR A 115 3.35 13.17 -2.19
C TYR A 115 3.66 14.41 -1.33
#